data_AF-A0A3D2SKY2-F1
#
_entry.id   AF-A0A3D2SKY2-F1
#
_cell.length_a   1.000
_cell.length_b   1.000
_cell.length_c   1.000
_cell.angle_alpha   90.00
_cell.angle_beta   90.00
_cell.angle_gamma   90.00
#
_symmetry.space_group_name_H-M   'P 1'
#
loop_
_entity.id
_entity.type
_entity.pdbx_description
1 polymer ?
#
loop_
_entity_poly.entity_id
_entity_poly.type
_entity_poly.pdbx_seq_one_letter_code
_entity_poly.pdbx_strand_id
1 'polypeptide(L)'
;MNNCKIRVNNEAESREAQELFFELGYRSGIASNNHFPVLVVAHDCGYGPESTTAISMDHEHHKCYAELTLPQLHDLVVLHRNDIDDANWETEGDDQIYEDSSGKSFIFREQGWDELQRHEMRQAMWEKTKPKTQTTENEQGLISGADALRALADGETVEVKRIHDNEWKPAQIFGVSVFTDSETTSFRLKPCTVKLEIEVPAPFEPKHGDDIWFLNPDYGCGYADGDYDPVESVIQFGAWRTEAEIKIVVEQLRKLKEYSK
;
A
#
# COMPACT_ATOMS: atom_id res chain seq x y z
N MET A 1 -2.35 -21.12 -7.09
CA MET A 1 -1.08 -20.43 -6.80
C MET A 1 -0.27 -21.21 -5.76
N ASN A 2 1.00 -20.89 -5.53
CA ASN A 2 1.83 -21.60 -4.55
C ASN A 2 1.58 -21.05 -3.14
N ASN A 3 1.58 -21.90 -2.12
CA ASN A 3 1.52 -21.43 -0.74
C ASN A 3 2.83 -20.73 -0.37
N CYS A 4 2.74 -19.50 0.16
CA CYS A 4 3.88 -18.65 0.44
C CYS A 4 3.83 -18.10 1.88
N LYS A 5 4.99 -17.77 2.43
CA LYS A 5 5.12 -17.06 3.71
C LYS A 5 6.17 -15.95 3.59
N ILE A 6 5.91 -14.83 4.27
CA ILE A 6 6.83 -13.68 4.33
C ILE A 6 6.95 -13.19 5.76
N ARG A 7 8.19 -12.95 6.18
CA ARG A 7 8.51 -12.33 7.47
C ARG A 7 8.53 -10.81 7.29
N VAL A 8 7.81 -10.11 8.15
CA VAL A 8 7.71 -8.66 8.16
C VAL A 8 8.18 -8.11 9.51
N ASN A 9 8.73 -6.91 9.52
CA ASN A 9 9.35 -6.32 10.72
C ASN A 9 8.44 -5.32 11.43
N ASN A 10 7.43 -4.79 10.73
CA ASN A 10 6.54 -3.74 11.24
C ASN A 10 5.16 -3.83 10.56
N GLU A 11 4.23 -2.99 11.03
CA GLU A 11 2.85 -2.96 10.52
C GLU A 11 2.77 -2.47 9.06
N ALA A 12 3.66 -1.55 8.65
CA ALA A 12 3.66 -1.03 7.29
C ALA A 12 4.04 -2.12 6.27
N GLU A 13 5.16 -2.84 6.50
CA GLU A 13 5.56 -4.00 5.68
C GLU A 13 4.49 -5.10 5.68
N SER A 14 3.77 -5.28 6.79
CA SER A 14 2.66 -6.22 6.87
C SER A 14 1.48 -5.81 5.97
N ARG A 15 1.16 -4.52 5.91
CA ARG A 15 0.08 -3.99 5.09
C ARG A 15 0.43 -4.08 3.61
N GLU A 16 1.64 -3.66 3.25
CA GLU A 16 2.18 -3.76 1.90
C GLU A 16 2.15 -5.23 1.41
N ALA A 17 2.66 -6.16 2.20
CA ALA A 17 2.64 -7.58 1.84
C ALA A 17 1.20 -8.11 1.62
N GLN A 18 0.23 -7.67 2.43
CA GLN A 18 -1.17 -8.05 2.25
C GLN A 18 -1.77 -7.50 0.95
N GLU A 19 -1.50 -6.23 0.63
CA GLU A 19 -1.95 -5.59 -0.61
C GLU A 19 -1.40 -6.32 -1.83
N LEU A 20 -0.10 -6.65 -1.83
CA LEU A 20 0.54 -7.44 -2.89
C LEU A 20 -0.07 -8.84 -3.03
N PHE A 21 -0.42 -9.50 -1.91
CA PHE A 21 -1.13 -10.78 -1.98
C PHE A 21 -2.54 -10.63 -2.55
N PHE A 22 -3.25 -9.53 -2.29
CA PHE A 22 -4.56 -9.28 -2.90
C PHE A 22 -4.45 -9.07 -4.41
N GLU A 23 -3.41 -8.39 -4.88
CA GLU A 23 -3.13 -8.24 -6.32
C GLU A 23 -2.86 -9.58 -7.01
N LEU A 24 -2.21 -10.51 -6.31
CA LEU A 24 -2.04 -11.89 -6.79
C LEU A 24 -3.35 -12.70 -6.77
N GLY A 25 -4.44 -12.19 -6.17
CA GLY A 25 -5.74 -12.85 -6.09
C GLY A 25 -6.00 -13.63 -4.80
N TYR A 26 -5.14 -13.51 -3.79
CA TYR A 26 -5.41 -14.05 -2.46
C TYR A 26 -6.50 -13.25 -1.74
N ARG A 27 -7.05 -13.82 -0.65
CA ARG A 27 -8.12 -13.22 0.15
C ARG A 27 -7.72 -13.17 1.62
N SER A 28 -8.25 -12.19 2.34
CA SER A 28 -8.03 -12.06 3.78
C SER A 28 -8.67 -13.23 4.53
N GLY A 29 -7.92 -13.84 5.45
CA GLY A 29 -8.41 -14.84 6.40
C GLY A 29 -8.30 -14.35 7.84
N ILE A 30 -8.96 -15.05 8.77
CA ILE A 30 -8.88 -14.76 10.21
C ILE A 30 -7.81 -15.65 10.84
N ALA A 31 -6.82 -15.05 11.50
CA ALA A 31 -5.83 -15.75 12.30
C ALA A 31 -5.80 -15.18 13.72
N SER A 32 -5.86 -16.03 14.75
CA SER A 32 -5.64 -15.60 16.13
C SER A 32 -4.16 -15.68 16.51
N ASN A 33 -3.57 -14.53 16.84
CA ASN A 33 -2.17 -14.42 17.21
C ASN A 33 -1.98 -14.79 18.70
N ASN A 34 -1.47 -15.99 18.98
CA ASN A 34 -1.01 -16.41 20.32
C ASN A 34 0.45 -15.96 20.60
N HIS A 35 0.75 -14.66 20.46
CA HIS A 35 2.08 -14.06 20.71
C HIS A 35 3.22 -14.51 19.76
N PHE A 36 2.90 -14.78 18.50
CA PHE A 36 3.85 -15.13 17.45
C PHE A 36 4.41 -13.90 16.73
N PRO A 37 5.62 -13.99 16.14
CA PRO A 37 6.20 -12.91 15.33
C PRO A 37 5.29 -12.55 14.16
N VAL A 38 5.41 -11.30 13.68
CA VAL A 38 4.60 -10.76 12.58
C VAL A 38 4.91 -11.53 11.29
N LEU A 39 3.99 -12.41 10.88
CA LEU A 39 4.13 -13.32 9.73
C LEU A 39 2.87 -13.25 8.88
N VAL A 40 3.03 -13.03 7.57
CA VAL A 40 1.93 -13.09 6.60
C VAL A 40 2.04 -14.39 5.82
N VAL A 41 0.93 -15.10 5.68
CA VAL A 41 0.87 -16.43 5.04
C VAL A 41 -0.26 -16.44 4.01
N ALA A 42 0.03 -16.95 2.82
CA ALA A 42 -0.90 -17.05 1.72
C ALA A 42 -1.11 -18.52 1.31
N HIS A 43 -2.37 -18.93 1.20
CA HIS A 43 -2.76 -20.31 0.85
C HIS A 43 -3.73 -20.34 -0.32
N ASP A 44 -3.57 -21.33 -1.20
CA ASP A 44 -4.40 -21.50 -2.41
C ASP A 44 -5.77 -22.14 -2.16
N CYS A 45 -5.96 -22.83 -1.03
CA CYS A 45 -7.22 -23.45 -0.67
C CYS A 45 -7.88 -22.68 0.49
N GLY A 46 -9.18 -22.39 0.37
CA GLY A 46 -9.97 -21.62 1.35
C GLY A 46 -10.13 -22.23 2.75
N TYR A 47 -9.33 -23.25 3.07
CA TYR A 47 -9.17 -23.83 4.40
C TYR A 47 -7.74 -23.53 4.87
N GLY A 48 -7.57 -22.45 5.63
CA GLY A 48 -6.36 -22.27 6.44
C GLY A 48 -6.25 -23.40 7.47
N PRO A 49 -5.04 -23.76 7.94
CA PRO A 49 -4.90 -24.78 8.98
C PRO A 49 -5.76 -24.39 10.19
N GLU A 50 -6.72 -25.25 10.54
CA GLU A 50 -7.77 -25.03 11.54
C GLU A 50 -7.26 -24.79 12.98
N SER A 51 -5.93 -24.75 13.20
CA SER A 51 -5.34 -24.44 14.50
C SER A 51 -4.19 -23.44 14.39
N THR A 52 -4.34 -22.37 15.15
CA THR A 52 -3.47 -21.21 15.32
C THR A 52 -2.12 -21.48 16.00
N THR A 53 -1.71 -22.75 16.10
CA THR A 53 -0.33 -23.13 16.41
C THR A 53 0.59 -23.03 15.18
N ALA A 54 0.02 -22.91 13.98
CA ALA A 54 0.77 -22.86 12.73
C ALA A 54 1.53 -21.54 12.50
N ILE A 55 1.29 -20.47 13.26
CA ILE A 55 1.90 -19.14 13.02
C ILE A 55 3.40 -19.10 13.42
N SER A 56 3.96 -20.21 13.94
CA SER A 56 5.41 -20.36 14.06
C SER A 56 6.06 -20.54 12.68
N MET A 57 7.15 -19.81 12.41
CA MET A 57 7.92 -19.89 11.18
C MET A 57 8.45 -21.30 10.87
N ASP A 58 8.67 -22.09 11.92
CA ASP A 58 9.22 -23.45 11.89
C ASP A 58 8.16 -24.55 12.05
N HIS A 59 6.87 -24.20 12.00
CA HIS A 59 5.81 -25.19 12.13
C HIS A 59 5.86 -26.18 10.95
N GLU A 60 5.64 -27.47 11.22
CA GLU A 60 5.81 -28.52 10.21
C GLU A 60 4.93 -28.32 8.98
N HIS A 61 3.75 -27.74 9.17
CA HIS A 61 2.81 -27.41 8.09
C HIS A 61 3.30 -26.28 7.16
N HIS A 62 4.26 -25.46 7.60
CA HIS A 62 4.84 -24.36 6.83
C HIS A 62 6.17 -24.73 6.16
N LYS A 63 6.70 -25.93 6.39
CA LYS A 63 7.91 -26.43 5.70
C LYS A 63 7.72 -26.51 4.19
N CYS A 64 6.48 -26.67 3.74
CA CYS A 64 6.12 -26.77 2.34
C CYS A 64 5.86 -25.41 1.67
N TYR A 65 5.96 -24.29 2.40
CA TYR A 65 5.63 -22.97 1.85
C TYR A 65 6.88 -22.30 1.34
N ALA A 66 6.77 -21.63 0.19
CA ALA A 66 7.84 -20.81 -0.32
C ALA A 66 8.06 -19.63 0.63
N GLU A 67 9.26 -19.52 1.20
CA GLU A 67 9.67 -18.36 1.97
C GLU A 67 10.14 -17.28 1.01
N LEU A 68 9.44 -16.15 1.03
CA LEU A 68 9.69 -15.02 0.14
C LEU A 68 10.19 -13.82 0.94
N THR A 69 11.04 -13.01 0.31
CA THR A 69 11.30 -11.64 0.74
C THR A 69 10.24 -10.69 0.14
N LEU A 70 10.13 -9.48 0.70
CA LEU A 70 9.20 -8.47 0.18
C LEU A 70 9.52 -8.08 -1.28
N PRO A 71 10.80 -7.87 -1.68
CA PRO A 71 11.13 -7.68 -3.09
C PRO A 71 10.71 -8.84 -4.00
N GLN A 72 10.88 -10.09 -3.55
CA GLN A 72 10.45 -11.26 -4.33
C GLN A 72 8.92 -11.33 -4.49
N LEU A 73 8.16 -10.81 -3.51
CA LEU A 73 6.71 -10.72 -3.63
C LEU A 73 6.29 -9.65 -4.65
N HIS A 74 6.96 -8.50 -4.68
CA HIS A 74 6.79 -7.47 -5.72
C HIS A 74 7.08 -8.04 -7.12
N ASP A 75 8.18 -8.77 -7.27
CA ASP A 75 8.52 -9.41 -8.56
C ASP A 75 7.41 -10.35 -9.04
N LEU A 76 6.83 -11.13 -8.12
CA LEU A 76 5.71 -12.01 -8.46
C LEU A 76 4.47 -11.24 -8.90
N VAL A 77 4.19 -10.09 -8.27
CA VAL A 77 3.05 -9.23 -8.64
C VAL A 77 3.26 -8.65 -10.03
N VAL A 78 4.44 -8.13 -10.34
CA VAL A 78 4.80 -7.62 -11.68
C VAL A 78 4.60 -8.70 -12.75
N LEU A 79 5.16 -9.89 -12.52
CA LEU A 79 5.04 -10.99 -13.47
C LEU A 79 3.59 -11.50 -13.60
N HIS A 80 2.79 -11.39 -12.53
CA HIS A 80 1.37 -11.78 -12.54
C HIS A 80 0.49 -10.76 -13.28
N ARG A 81 0.71 -9.46 -13.04
CA ARG A 81 -0.01 -8.36 -13.71
C ARG A 81 0.20 -8.39 -15.21
N ASN A 82 1.39 -8.82 -15.63
CA ASN A 82 1.75 -9.04 -17.02
C ASN A 82 1.58 -7.77 -17.88
N ASP A 83 2.02 -6.64 -17.33
CA ASP A 83 2.01 -5.34 -17.98
C ASP A 83 3.40 -4.98 -18.50
N ILE A 84 3.47 -4.50 -19.74
CA ILE A 84 4.70 -4.09 -20.42
C ILE A 84 5.31 -2.83 -19.78
N ASP A 85 4.48 -2.02 -19.13
CA ASP A 85 4.92 -0.80 -18.45
C ASP A 85 5.73 -1.08 -17.18
N ASP A 86 5.69 -2.33 -16.68
CA ASP A 86 6.47 -2.77 -15.52
C ASP A 86 7.95 -3.03 -15.80
N ALA A 87 8.37 -2.91 -17.06
CA ALA A 87 9.77 -3.02 -17.44
C ALA A 87 10.64 -2.01 -16.68
N ASN A 88 11.75 -2.47 -16.11
CA ASN A 88 12.76 -1.62 -15.46
C ASN A 88 14.00 -1.42 -16.34
N TRP A 89 14.08 -2.08 -17.48
CA TRP A 89 15.12 -1.96 -18.50
C TRP A 89 14.54 -1.94 -19.91
N GLU A 90 15.25 -1.31 -20.84
CA GLU A 90 14.92 -1.26 -22.26
C GLU A 90 16.19 -1.49 -23.11
N THR A 91 16.06 -2.20 -24.23
CA THR A 91 17.14 -2.42 -25.22
C THR A 91 17.21 -1.29 -26.26
N GLU A 92 18.22 -1.27 -27.13
CA GLU A 92 18.26 -0.31 -28.25
C GLU A 92 17.22 -0.63 -29.33
N GLY A 93 16.78 -1.89 -29.41
CA GLY A 93 15.66 -2.36 -30.23
C GLY A 93 14.26 -2.13 -29.65
N ASP A 94 14.14 -1.33 -28.57
CA ASP A 94 12.89 -1.06 -27.84
C ASP A 94 12.26 -2.28 -27.14
N ASP A 95 13.01 -3.37 -26.95
CA ASP A 95 12.54 -4.51 -26.17
C ASP A 95 12.47 -4.15 -24.69
N GLN A 96 11.38 -4.55 -24.05
CA GLN A 96 11.08 -4.24 -22.66
C GLN A 96 11.53 -5.39 -21.77
N ILE A 97 12.38 -5.08 -20.79
CA ILE A 97 13.00 -6.07 -19.90
C ILE A 97 12.62 -5.74 -18.46
N TYR A 98 12.27 -6.79 -17.71
CA TYR A 98 12.12 -6.75 -16.27
C TYR A 98 13.21 -7.59 -15.61
N GLU A 99 14.07 -6.98 -14.82
CA GLU A 99 15.01 -7.67 -13.94
C GLU A 99 14.42 -7.80 -12.54
N ASP A 100 14.24 -9.02 -12.06
CA ASP A 100 13.71 -9.31 -10.74
C ASP A 100 14.75 -9.08 -9.63
N SER A 101 14.31 -9.05 -8.37
CA SER A 101 15.18 -8.87 -7.21
C SER A 101 16.22 -10.00 -7.01
N SER A 102 16.07 -11.13 -7.71
CA SER A 102 17.01 -12.25 -7.71
C SER A 102 18.08 -12.17 -8.80
N GLY A 103 17.99 -11.17 -9.69
CA GLY A 103 18.87 -10.97 -10.83
C GLY A 103 18.55 -11.85 -12.04
N LYS A 104 17.32 -12.37 -12.13
CA LYS A 104 16.80 -12.97 -13.37
C LYS A 104 16.15 -11.88 -14.21
N SER A 105 16.27 -12.04 -15.52
CA SER A 105 15.67 -11.10 -16.48
C SER A 105 14.54 -11.77 -17.24
N PHE A 106 13.49 -11.01 -17.50
CA PHE A 106 12.32 -11.39 -18.27
C PHE A 106 12.16 -10.42 -19.42
N ILE A 107 11.77 -10.92 -20.59
CA ILE A 107 11.45 -10.12 -21.77
C ILE A 107 9.96 -10.19 -22.05
N PHE A 108 9.37 -9.04 -22.38
CA PHE A 108 7.96 -8.99 -22.72
C PHE A 108 7.75 -9.47 -24.16
N ARG A 109 6.92 -10.50 -24.35
CA ARG A 109 6.56 -11.09 -25.66
C ARG A 109 5.04 -11.07 -25.85
N GLU A 110 4.55 -11.58 -26.98
CA GLU A 110 3.10 -11.64 -27.30
C GLU A 110 2.23 -12.34 -26.23
N GLN A 111 2.81 -13.28 -25.46
CA GLN A 111 2.09 -14.02 -24.41
C GLN A 111 2.37 -13.46 -23.00
N GLY A 112 3.14 -12.38 -22.87
CA GLY A 112 3.56 -11.81 -21.60
C GLY A 112 5.05 -11.91 -21.32
N TRP A 113 5.40 -11.79 -20.03
CA TRP A 113 6.76 -11.95 -19.52
C TRP A 113 7.28 -13.39 -19.72
N ASP A 114 8.45 -13.52 -20.35
CA ASP A 114 9.14 -14.79 -20.58
C ASP A 114 10.58 -14.73 -20.04
N GLU A 115 11.04 -15.80 -19.39
CA GLU A 115 12.36 -15.83 -18.73
C GLU A 115 13.47 -15.82 -19.78
N LEU A 116 14.27 -14.76 -19.77
CA LEU A 116 15.31 -14.53 -20.75
C LEU A 116 16.51 -15.44 -20.45
N GLN A 117 16.74 -16.42 -21.32
CA GLN A 117 17.76 -17.44 -21.08
C GLN A 117 19.17 -16.89 -21.33
N ARG A 118 20.18 -17.37 -20.58
CA ARG A 118 21.58 -16.89 -20.67
C ARG A 118 22.20 -16.93 -22.08
N HIS A 119 21.69 -17.77 -22.97
CA HIS A 119 22.17 -17.85 -24.35
C HIS A 119 21.54 -16.77 -25.26
N GLU A 120 20.35 -16.28 -24.91
CA GLU A 120 19.67 -15.14 -25.55
C GLU A 120 20.21 -13.80 -25.01
N MET A 121 20.58 -13.75 -23.72
CA MET A 121 21.31 -12.63 -23.11
C MET A 121 22.53 -12.20 -23.94
N ARG A 122 23.24 -13.16 -24.55
CA ARG A 122 24.47 -12.87 -25.32
C ARG A 122 24.19 -12.22 -26.69
N GLN A 123 22.94 -12.30 -27.20
CA GLN A 123 22.52 -11.58 -28.41
C GLN A 123 21.84 -10.25 -28.07
N ALA A 124 21.04 -10.19 -27.00
CA ALA A 124 20.38 -8.97 -26.54
C ALA A 124 21.33 -7.96 -25.84
N MET A 125 22.35 -8.41 -25.11
CA MET A 125 23.34 -7.54 -24.43
C MET A 125 24.42 -6.95 -25.35
N TRP A 126 24.38 -7.20 -26.66
CA TRP A 126 25.22 -6.45 -27.61
C TRP A 126 24.62 -5.07 -27.94
N GLU A 127 23.35 -4.87 -27.61
CA GLU A 127 22.68 -3.58 -27.58
C GLU A 127 22.85 -2.99 -26.17
N LYS A 128 23.20 -1.69 -26.07
CA LYS A 128 23.38 -1.05 -24.78
C LYS A 128 22.03 -0.96 -24.07
N THR A 129 21.81 -1.77 -23.04
CA THR A 129 20.60 -1.64 -22.21
C THR A 129 20.68 -0.35 -21.38
N LYS A 130 19.54 0.32 -21.24
CA LYS A 130 19.39 1.51 -20.38
C LYS A 130 18.27 1.24 -19.38
N PRO A 131 18.41 1.71 -18.12
CA PRO A 131 17.32 1.61 -17.16
C PRO A 131 16.12 2.39 -17.70
N LYS A 132 14.95 1.75 -17.75
CA LYS A 132 13.71 2.41 -18.16
C LYS A 132 13.33 3.36 -17.02
N THR A 133 13.06 4.62 -17.36
CA THR A 133 12.65 5.62 -16.36
C THR A 133 11.24 5.26 -15.87
N GLN A 134 11.16 4.42 -14.85
CA GLN A 134 9.90 4.12 -14.17
C GLN A 134 9.45 5.32 -13.37
N THR A 135 8.20 5.71 -13.57
CA THR A 135 7.51 6.68 -12.72
C THR A 135 7.17 5.95 -11.43
N THR A 136 8.12 5.91 -10.50
CA THR A 136 7.92 5.26 -9.20
C THR A 136 6.97 6.13 -8.39
N GLU A 137 5.72 5.69 -8.23
CA GLU A 137 4.89 6.07 -7.10
C GLU A 137 5.59 5.55 -5.84
N ASN A 138 6.50 6.34 -5.28
CA ASN A 138 7.16 6.00 -4.02
C ASN A 138 6.14 6.10 -2.89
N GLU A 139 6.03 5.03 -2.10
CA GLU A 139 5.25 4.87 -0.86
C GLU A 139 5.53 5.91 0.24
N GLN A 140 6.44 6.87 -0.02
CA GLN A 140 6.74 8.01 0.86
C GLN A 140 6.07 9.31 0.43
N GLY A 141 5.19 9.29 -0.59
CA GLY A 141 4.62 10.48 -1.20
C GLY A 141 5.66 11.35 -1.91
N LEU A 142 6.80 10.74 -2.29
CA LEU A 142 7.87 11.40 -3.03
C LEU A 142 7.62 11.23 -4.53
N ILE A 143 7.69 12.33 -5.26
CA ILE A 143 7.48 12.34 -6.71
C ILE A 143 8.82 12.48 -7.43
N SER A 144 8.91 12.03 -8.68
CA SER A 144 10.10 12.26 -9.49
C SER A 144 10.26 13.76 -9.82
N GLY A 145 11.46 14.19 -10.21
CA GLY A 145 11.66 15.55 -10.69
C GLY A 145 10.84 15.88 -11.95
N ALA A 146 10.57 14.89 -12.80
CA ALA A 146 9.71 15.05 -13.97
C ALA A 146 8.24 15.25 -13.57
N ASP A 147 7.74 14.48 -12.61
CA ASP A 147 6.38 14.61 -12.09
C ASP A 147 6.20 15.91 -11.30
N ALA A 148 7.23 16.32 -10.57
CA ALA A 148 7.27 17.63 -9.91
C ALA A 148 7.12 18.79 -10.91
N LEU A 149 7.74 18.70 -12.09
CA LEU A 149 7.58 19.71 -13.15
C LEU A 149 6.17 19.70 -13.75
N ARG A 150 5.57 18.50 -13.94
CA ARG A 150 4.18 18.37 -14.41
C ARG A 150 3.19 18.95 -13.40
N ALA A 151 3.31 18.57 -12.13
CA ALA A 151 2.49 19.10 -11.03
C ALA A 151 2.58 20.63 -10.93
N LEU A 152 3.78 21.21 -11.08
CA LEU A 152 3.93 22.67 -11.14
C LEU A 152 3.25 23.31 -12.37
N ALA A 153 3.26 22.64 -13.52
CA ALA A 153 2.57 23.10 -14.72
C ALA A 153 1.04 23.02 -14.57
N ASP A 154 0.55 22.03 -13.84
CA ASP A 154 -0.88 21.84 -13.51
C ASP A 154 -1.36 22.75 -12.37
N GLY A 155 -0.45 23.54 -11.79
CA GLY A 155 -0.76 24.55 -10.75
C GLY A 155 -0.71 24.03 -9.32
N GLU A 156 -0.19 22.82 -9.11
CA GLU A 156 -0.03 22.23 -7.78
C GLU A 156 1.17 22.81 -7.03
N THR A 157 1.20 22.59 -5.71
CA THR A 157 2.30 23.07 -4.86
C THR A 157 3.28 21.93 -4.57
N VAL A 158 4.47 22.00 -5.17
CA VAL A 158 5.57 21.06 -4.94
C VAL A 158 6.55 21.61 -3.90
N GLU A 159 7.05 20.74 -3.02
CA GLU A 159 8.15 21.00 -2.12
C GLU A 159 9.40 20.19 -2.51
N VAL A 160 10.57 20.78 -2.30
CA VAL A 160 11.90 20.19 -2.55
C VAL A 160 12.66 20.11 -1.25
N LYS A 161 13.34 18.99 -1.02
CA LYS A 161 14.31 18.82 0.05
C LYS A 161 15.64 18.34 -0.54
N ARG A 162 16.71 19.10 -0.29
CA ARG A 162 18.07 18.67 -0.63
C ARG A 162 18.66 17.84 0.50
N ILE A 163 19.64 17.00 0.21
CA ILE A 163 20.36 16.19 1.22
C ILE A 163 20.87 17.05 2.40
N HIS A 164 21.33 18.27 2.11
CA HIS A 164 21.88 19.18 3.11
C HIS A 164 20.84 20.09 3.79
N ASP A 165 19.59 20.06 3.34
CA ASP A 165 18.50 20.87 3.89
C ASP A 165 17.71 20.06 4.92
N ASN A 166 17.53 20.62 6.11
CA ASN A 166 16.69 20.01 7.15
C ASN A 166 15.20 20.22 6.92
N GLU A 167 14.83 21.17 6.05
CA GLU A 167 13.44 21.60 5.83
C GLU A 167 13.03 21.47 4.36
N TRP A 168 11.75 21.18 4.16
CA TRP A 168 11.11 21.23 2.85
C TRP A 168 10.88 22.68 2.44
N LYS A 169 11.21 23.00 1.18
CA LYS A 169 11.10 24.35 0.65
C LYS A 169 10.24 24.36 -0.62
N PRO A 170 9.47 25.44 -0.90
CA PRO A 170 8.67 25.52 -2.12
C PRO A 170 9.54 25.39 -3.37
N ALA A 171 9.12 24.57 -4.33
CA ALA A 171 9.92 24.30 -5.52
C ALA A 171 10.18 25.55 -6.39
N GLN A 172 9.31 26.55 -6.30
CA GLN A 172 9.40 27.82 -7.05
C GLN A 172 10.61 28.67 -6.68
N ILE A 173 11.26 28.42 -5.53
CA ILE A 173 12.48 29.17 -5.15
C ILE A 173 13.74 28.62 -5.81
N PHE A 174 13.64 27.45 -6.46
CA PHE A 174 14.77 26.77 -7.08
C PHE A 174 14.73 26.91 -8.60
N GLY A 175 15.91 26.90 -9.22
CA GLY A 175 16.02 26.84 -10.68
C GLY A 175 15.67 25.45 -11.21
N VAL A 176 15.27 25.38 -12.49
CA VAL A 176 14.82 24.15 -13.17
C VAL A 176 15.83 23.00 -13.08
N SER A 177 17.13 23.31 -12.96
CA SER A 177 18.18 22.30 -12.79
C SER A 177 18.02 21.43 -11.55
N VAL A 178 17.25 21.86 -10.55
CA VAL A 178 17.00 21.06 -9.34
C VAL A 178 16.22 19.79 -9.69
N PHE A 179 15.27 19.86 -10.64
CA PHE A 179 14.39 18.75 -11.02
C PHE A 179 15.10 17.68 -11.85
N THR A 180 16.31 17.96 -12.32
CA THR A 180 17.15 16.99 -13.03
C THR A 180 18.19 16.33 -12.12
N ASP A 181 18.32 16.78 -10.86
CA ASP A 181 19.27 16.25 -9.88
C ASP A 181 18.57 15.29 -8.91
N SER A 182 18.36 14.06 -9.36
CA SER A 182 17.72 13.01 -8.57
C SER A 182 18.60 12.46 -7.45
N GLU A 183 19.92 12.71 -7.49
CA GLU A 183 20.86 12.17 -6.50
C GLU A 183 20.86 13.00 -5.23
N THR A 184 20.68 14.32 -5.32
CA THR A 184 20.79 15.21 -4.16
C THR A 184 19.48 15.83 -3.72
N THR A 185 18.38 15.57 -4.43
CA THR A 185 17.10 16.24 -4.22
C THR A 185 15.93 15.27 -4.22
N SER A 186 14.98 15.54 -3.32
CA SER A 186 13.72 14.81 -3.20
C SER A 186 12.56 15.79 -3.38
N PHE A 187 11.49 15.33 -4.02
CA PHE A 187 10.30 16.13 -4.31
C PHE A 187 9.08 15.51 -3.67
N ARG A 188 8.12 16.32 -3.25
CA ARG A 188 6.78 15.87 -2.84
C ARG A 188 5.74 16.93 -3.16
N LEU A 189 4.49 16.53 -3.24
CA LEU A 189 3.38 17.48 -3.15
C LEU A 189 3.27 17.98 -1.71
N LYS A 190 3.02 19.27 -1.55
CA LYS A 190 2.80 19.86 -0.22
C LYS A 190 1.57 19.21 0.41
N PRO A 191 1.69 18.57 1.58
CA PRO A 191 0.52 18.01 2.26
C PRO A 191 -0.49 19.12 2.51
N CYS A 192 -1.65 19.05 1.86
CA CYS A 192 -2.68 20.06 1.97
C CYS A 192 -3.47 19.80 3.26
N THR A 193 -3.19 20.56 4.31
CA THR A 193 -4.04 20.55 5.51
C THR A 193 -5.25 21.45 5.25
N VAL A 194 -6.35 20.87 4.80
CA VAL A 194 -7.63 21.59 4.75
C VAL A 194 -8.09 21.81 6.20
N LYS A 195 -8.22 23.08 6.62
CA LYS A 195 -8.91 23.40 7.88
C LYS A 195 -10.40 23.15 7.66
N LEU A 196 -10.90 22.04 8.21
CA LEU A 196 -12.31 21.68 8.21
C LEU A 196 -12.94 22.14 9.53
N GLU A 197 -13.77 23.17 9.48
CA GLU A 197 -14.65 23.55 10.59
C GLU A 197 -15.92 22.69 10.48
N ILE A 198 -15.96 21.61 11.26
CA ILE A 198 -17.10 20.69 11.28
C ILE A 198 -17.79 20.77 12.63
N GLU A 199 -19.05 21.15 12.64
CA GLU A 199 -19.93 21.04 13.81
C GLU A 199 -20.45 19.60 13.91
N VAL A 200 -19.86 18.80 14.80
CA VAL A 200 -20.33 17.45 15.14
C VAL A 200 -20.99 17.50 16.52
N PRO A 201 -22.17 16.88 16.72
CA PRO A 201 -22.77 16.75 18.04
C PRO A 201 -21.81 16.07 19.02
N ALA A 202 -21.64 16.66 20.22
CA ALA A 202 -20.78 16.08 21.25
C ALA A 202 -21.35 14.72 21.73
N PRO A 203 -20.52 13.68 21.88
CA PRO A 203 -20.97 12.43 22.46
C PRO A 203 -21.33 12.61 23.94
N PHE A 204 -22.15 11.71 24.47
CA PHE A 204 -22.47 11.66 25.90
C PHE A 204 -21.89 10.40 26.56
N GLU A 205 -21.81 10.41 27.89
CA GLU A 205 -21.44 9.24 28.68
C GLU A 205 -22.73 8.47 29.09
N PRO A 206 -23.03 7.32 28.45
CA PRO A 206 -24.20 6.52 28.77
C PRO A 206 -24.03 5.72 30.07
N LYS A 207 -25.15 5.40 30.70
CA LYS A 207 -25.24 4.50 31.87
C LYS A 207 -25.80 3.16 31.46
N HIS A 208 -25.47 2.12 32.24
CA HIS A 208 -25.96 0.77 31.95
C HIS A 208 -27.48 0.74 31.75
N GLY A 209 -27.92 0.25 30.60
CA GLY A 209 -29.31 0.22 30.17
C GLY A 209 -29.84 1.51 29.53
N ASP A 210 -28.98 2.48 29.19
CA ASP A 210 -29.37 3.62 28.35
C ASP A 210 -29.46 3.18 26.88
N ASP A 211 -30.52 3.60 26.18
CA ASP A 211 -30.60 3.50 24.72
C ASP A 211 -29.55 4.43 24.08
N ILE A 212 -28.66 3.85 23.28
CA ILE A 212 -27.56 4.57 22.62
C ILE A 212 -27.58 4.37 21.11
N TRP A 213 -27.09 5.39 20.41
CA TRP A 213 -26.67 5.30 19.01
C TRP A 213 -25.14 5.39 18.93
N PHE A 214 -24.50 4.51 18.16
CA PHE A 214 -23.05 4.45 18.06
C PHE A 214 -22.58 4.12 16.64
N LEU A 215 -21.32 4.44 16.34
CA LEU A 215 -20.70 4.12 15.05
C LEU A 215 -20.49 2.61 14.94
N ASN A 216 -21.02 2.02 13.87
CA ASN A 216 -20.92 0.58 13.64
C ASN A 216 -20.54 0.31 12.17
N PRO A 217 -19.39 -0.36 11.93
CA PRO A 217 -18.93 -0.68 10.58
C PRO A 217 -19.73 -1.79 9.90
N ASP A 218 -20.47 -2.60 10.65
CA ASP A 218 -21.19 -3.78 10.12
C ASP A 218 -22.42 -3.39 9.29
N TYR A 219 -22.95 -2.17 9.51
CA TYR A 219 -24.09 -1.65 8.77
C TYR A 219 -23.66 -0.64 7.72
N GLY A 220 -24.18 -0.77 6.48
CA GLY A 220 -23.88 0.17 5.40
C GLY A 220 -24.29 1.63 5.68
N CYS A 221 -25.19 1.86 6.64
CA CYS A 221 -25.53 3.20 7.10
C CYS A 221 -24.44 3.83 7.99
N GLY A 222 -23.51 3.05 8.55
CA GLY A 222 -22.37 3.49 9.36
C GLY A 222 -22.65 3.62 10.86
N TYR A 223 -23.83 3.24 11.33
CA TYR A 223 -24.23 3.33 12.73
C TYR A 223 -25.22 2.23 13.14
N ALA A 224 -25.38 2.02 14.43
CA ALA A 224 -26.36 1.13 15.04
C ALA A 224 -26.95 1.73 16.32
N ASP A 225 -28.07 1.18 16.78
CA ASP A 225 -28.64 1.41 18.11
C ASP A 225 -28.52 0.18 19.00
N GLY A 226 -28.62 0.39 20.31
CA GLY A 226 -28.68 -0.69 21.29
C GLY A 226 -28.71 -0.20 22.73
N ASP A 227 -28.94 -1.12 23.65
CA ASP A 227 -28.81 -0.87 25.09
C ASP A 227 -27.34 -0.84 25.49
N TYR A 228 -26.93 0.19 26.23
CA TYR A 228 -25.54 0.29 26.68
C TYR A 228 -25.23 -0.73 27.79
N ASP A 229 -24.30 -1.63 27.50
CA ASP A 229 -23.66 -2.50 28.49
C ASP A 229 -22.21 -2.07 28.70
N PRO A 230 -21.78 -1.70 29.93
CA PRO A 230 -20.40 -1.32 30.21
C PRO A 230 -19.37 -2.44 30.02
N VAL A 231 -19.81 -3.69 29.85
CA VAL A 231 -18.94 -4.84 29.54
C VAL A 231 -18.60 -4.89 28.05
N GLU A 232 -19.44 -4.32 27.16
CA GLU A 232 -19.22 -4.28 25.72
C GLU A 232 -18.73 -2.90 25.28
N SER A 233 -17.50 -2.81 24.76
CA SER A 233 -16.90 -1.53 24.35
C SER A 233 -17.38 -1.05 22.96
N VAL A 234 -18.69 -0.93 22.76
CA VAL A 234 -19.28 -0.49 21.48
C VAL A 234 -19.21 1.04 21.29
N ILE A 235 -18.89 1.79 22.34
CA ILE A 235 -18.87 3.27 22.35
C ILE A 235 -17.47 3.89 22.24
N GLN A 236 -16.48 3.14 21.73
CA GLN A 236 -15.08 3.58 21.58
C GLN A 236 -14.92 4.92 20.83
N PHE A 237 -15.86 5.27 19.96
CA PHE A 237 -15.87 6.53 19.21
C PHE A 237 -16.91 7.55 19.71
N GLY A 238 -17.60 7.22 20.80
CA GLY A 238 -18.69 8.00 21.36
C GLY A 238 -20.06 7.30 21.23
N ALA A 239 -21.02 7.83 21.99
CA ALA A 239 -22.43 7.47 21.94
C ALA A 239 -23.27 8.75 21.79
N TRP A 240 -24.38 8.63 21.07
CA TRP A 240 -25.32 9.73 20.81
C TRP A 240 -26.72 9.32 21.23
N ARG A 241 -27.52 10.30 21.66
CA ARG A 241 -28.83 10.05 22.26
C ARG A 241 -29.89 9.79 21.20
N THR A 242 -29.66 10.24 19.96
CA THR A 242 -30.63 10.16 18.87
C THR A 242 -30.02 9.72 17.55
N GLU A 243 -30.84 9.07 16.72
CA GLU A 243 -30.48 8.71 15.34
C GLU A 243 -30.07 9.94 14.50
N ALA A 244 -30.68 11.10 14.77
CA ALA A 244 -30.37 12.34 14.06
C ALA A 244 -28.94 12.83 14.33
N GLU A 245 -28.48 12.73 15.59
CA GLU A 245 -27.12 13.13 15.98
C GLU A 245 -26.06 12.24 15.30
N ILE A 246 -26.25 10.92 15.35
CA ILE A 246 -25.29 9.98 14.73
C ILE A 246 -25.28 10.08 13.20
N LYS A 247 -26.41 10.41 12.56
CA LYS A 247 -26.46 10.68 11.11
C LYS A 247 -25.55 11.83 10.72
N ILE A 248 -25.56 12.93 11.50
CA ILE A 248 -24.66 14.08 11.27
C ILE A 248 -23.20 13.63 11.37
N VAL A 249 -22.85 12.82 12.39
CA VAL A 249 -21.50 12.30 12.58
C VAL A 249 -21.04 11.49 11.35
N VAL A 250 -21.86 10.54 10.90
CA VAL A 250 -21.51 9.68 9.75
C VAL A 250 -21.42 10.47 8.44
N GLU A 251 -22.31 11.43 8.21
CA GLU A 251 -22.23 12.29 7.02
C GLU A 251 -20.94 13.11 7.00
N GLN A 252 -20.51 13.63 8.15
CA GLN A 252 -19.26 14.38 8.23
C GLN A 252 -18.04 13.47 8.04
N LEU A 253 -18.05 12.25 8.60
CA LEU A 253 -17.00 11.26 8.34
C LEU A 253 -16.91 10.88 6.86
N ARG A 254 -18.04 10.78 6.16
CA ARG A 254 -18.07 10.52 4.71
C ARG A 254 -17.47 11.68 3.91
N LYS A 255 -17.78 12.93 4.27
CA LYS A 255 -17.16 14.10 3.63
C LYS A 255 -15.64 14.09 3.78
N LEU A 256 -15.10 13.70 4.93
CA LEU A 256 -13.65 13.57 5.13
C LEU A 256 -13.00 12.60 4.12
N LYS A 257 -13.69 11.50 3.78
CA LYS A 257 -13.20 10.54 2.77
C LYS A 257 -13.14 11.15 1.37
N GLU A 258 -14.03 12.08 1.04
CA GLU A 258 -14.05 12.76 -0.28
C GLU A 258 -12.91 13.78 -0.42
N TYR A 259 -12.47 14.42 0.66
CA TYR A 259 -11.33 15.34 0.67
C TYR A 259 -9.95 14.65 0.69
N SER A 260 -9.92 13.32 0.85
CA SER A 260 -8.69 12.51 0.88
C SER A 260 -8.34 11.92 -0.50
N LYS A 261 -9.06 12.30 -1.55
CA LYS A 261 -8.76 11.96 -2.95
C LYS A 261 -8.17 13.18 -3.66
#